data_AF-A0AAD8WS16-F1
#
_entry.id   AF-A0AAD8WS16-F1
#
_cell.length_a   1.000
_cell.length_b   1.000
_cell.length_c   1.000
_cell.angle_alpha   90.00
_cell.angle_beta   90.00
_cell.angle_gamma   90.00
#
_symmetry.space_group_name_H-M   'P 1'
#
loop_
_entity.id
_entity.type
_entity.pdbx_description
1 polymer ?
#
loop_
_entity_poly.entity_id
_entity_poly.type
_entity_poly.pdbx_seq_one_letter_code
_entity_poly.pdbx_strand_id
1 'polypeptide(L)'
;MLMGDFNLIRGAQDKNNNNINWALVNLFNDAIARWALLEVLKSWWEELLASNVNPRDAIGVWHGHDSGLRQVLKGWSANLGKERRVTKAEILAQIQNLDMIADEQGLDEEGWALRYHLEDQLIQIFSDEEEYWRQRGRLRWTLQGDANTKYFHAVANGRRRRCHISSLKTDEGEITDQQAITQHVYDFYRALMGAEEPKLLSLQQDFLATEVRVTD
;
A
#
# COMPACT_ATOMS: atom_id res chain seq x y z
N MET A 1 11.94 1.30 -11.05
CA MET A 1 12.85 0.54 -11.92
C MET A 1 14.26 0.82 -11.42
N LEU A 2 14.85 -0.15 -10.75
CA LEU A 2 16.24 -0.08 -10.32
C LEU A 2 17.08 -0.54 -11.51
N MET A 3 17.86 0.36 -12.10
CA MET A 3 18.75 0.03 -13.20
C MET A 3 20.06 0.79 -12.98
N GLY A 4 21.18 0.08 -13.09
CA GLY A 4 22.50 0.61 -12.85
C GLY A 4 23.53 -0.51 -12.96
N ASP A 5 24.80 -0.13 -13.09
CA ASP A 5 25.89 -1.07 -12.91
C ASP A 5 26.07 -1.29 -11.40
N PHE A 6 25.41 -2.33 -10.89
CA PHE A 6 25.45 -2.66 -9.47
C PHE A 6 26.82 -3.20 -9.05
N ASN A 7 27.66 -3.63 -10.00
CA ASN A 7 28.93 -4.30 -9.72
C ASN A 7 28.79 -5.45 -8.70
N LEU A 8 27.60 -6.10 -8.69
CA LEU A 8 27.19 -7.18 -7.80
C LEU A 8 27.03 -8.46 -8.63
N ILE A 9 27.55 -9.57 -8.09
CA ILE A 9 27.59 -10.89 -8.73
C ILE A 9 26.37 -11.70 -8.30
N ARG A 10 25.65 -12.33 -9.24
CA ARG A 10 24.49 -13.21 -8.96
C ARG A 10 24.92 -14.67 -8.75
N GLY A 11 25.98 -15.09 -9.43
CA GLY A 11 26.54 -16.43 -9.33
C GLY A 11 27.94 -16.54 -9.92
N ALA A 12 28.54 -17.72 -9.83
CA ALA A 12 29.92 -17.93 -10.26
C ALA A 12 30.15 -17.64 -11.76
N GLN A 13 29.12 -17.83 -12.57
CA GLN A 13 29.10 -17.55 -14.00
C GLN A 13 29.31 -16.08 -14.37
N ASP A 14 29.09 -15.14 -13.43
CA ASP A 14 29.27 -13.70 -13.71
C ASP A 14 30.71 -13.23 -13.47
N LYS A 15 31.61 -14.12 -13.02
CA LYS A 15 33.01 -13.79 -12.74
C LYS A 15 33.96 -14.74 -13.43
N ASN A 16 34.94 -14.20 -14.15
CA ASN A 16 35.98 -14.98 -14.84
C ASN A 16 37.05 -15.59 -13.90
N ASN A 17 36.84 -15.58 -12.58
CA ASN A 17 37.75 -16.20 -11.63
C ASN A 17 36.98 -16.83 -10.45
N ASN A 18 37.64 -17.74 -9.73
CA ASN A 18 37.02 -18.49 -8.62
C ASN A 18 36.94 -17.70 -7.31
N ASN A 19 37.31 -16.42 -7.29
CA ASN A 19 37.31 -15.62 -6.07
C ASN A 19 35.95 -14.92 -5.88
N ILE A 20 34.95 -15.66 -5.40
CA ILE A 20 33.57 -15.20 -5.24
C ILE A 20 33.21 -15.10 -3.75
N ASN A 21 32.69 -13.95 -3.34
CA ASN A 21 32.16 -13.76 -2.00
C ASN A 21 30.71 -14.25 -1.93
N TRP A 22 30.54 -15.54 -1.63
CA TRP A 22 29.23 -16.20 -1.56
C TRP A 22 28.27 -15.58 -0.54
N ALA A 23 28.77 -15.01 0.56
CA ALA A 23 27.91 -14.34 1.54
C ALA A 23 27.23 -13.11 0.93
N LEU A 24 27.97 -12.33 0.15
CA LEU A 24 27.47 -11.14 -0.51
C LEU A 24 26.52 -11.50 -1.67
N VAL A 25 26.82 -12.55 -2.43
CA VAL A 25 25.94 -13.10 -3.47
C VAL A 25 24.60 -13.57 -2.87
N ASN A 26 24.64 -14.34 -1.77
CA ASN A 26 23.44 -14.81 -1.10
C ASN A 26 22.61 -13.65 -0.56
N LEU A 27 23.24 -12.65 0.07
CA LEU A 27 22.55 -11.49 0.61
C LEU A 27 21.89 -10.64 -0.48
N PHE A 28 22.51 -10.56 -1.66
CA PHE A 28 21.94 -9.91 -2.84
C PHE A 28 20.75 -10.70 -3.42
N ASN A 29 20.90 -12.01 -3.57
CA ASN A 29 19.83 -12.89 -4.05
C ASN A 29 18.64 -12.93 -3.07
N ASP A 30 18.92 -12.95 -1.77
CA ASP A 30 17.91 -12.84 -0.71
C ASP A 30 17.19 -11.50 -0.77
N ALA A 31 17.89 -10.40 -1.05
CA ALA A 31 17.26 -9.11 -1.28
C ALA A 31 16.39 -9.14 -2.55
N ILE A 32 16.84 -9.73 -3.65
CA ILE A 32 16.01 -9.86 -4.86
C ILE A 32 14.74 -10.67 -4.58
N ALA A 33 14.88 -11.80 -3.89
CA ALA A 33 13.77 -12.67 -3.53
C ALA A 33 12.80 -11.99 -2.54
N ARG A 34 13.33 -11.37 -1.48
CA ARG A 34 12.54 -10.69 -0.44
C ARG A 34 11.75 -9.51 -0.99
N TRP A 35 12.28 -8.83 -1.99
CA TRP A 35 11.63 -7.69 -2.63
C TRP A 35 10.83 -8.10 -3.88
N ALA A 36 10.72 -9.41 -4.16
CA ALA A 36 10.04 -9.97 -5.32
C ALA A 36 10.46 -9.28 -6.64
N LEU A 37 11.74 -8.92 -6.74
CA LEU A 37 12.29 -8.27 -7.93
C LEU A 37 12.38 -9.32 -9.04
N LEU A 38 11.40 -9.30 -9.95
CA LEU A 38 11.40 -10.18 -11.11
C LEU A 38 12.54 -9.79 -12.05
N GLU A 39 13.38 -10.77 -12.37
CA GLU A 39 14.49 -10.64 -13.29
C GLU A 39 13.97 -10.66 -14.74
N VAL A 40 13.26 -9.60 -15.11
CA VAL A 40 12.63 -9.45 -16.43
C VAL A 40 13.63 -8.99 -17.49
N LEU A 41 14.87 -8.71 -17.09
CA LEU A 41 15.70 -7.77 -17.84
C LEU A 41 16.68 -8.41 -18.81
N LYS A 42 17.24 -9.61 -18.59
CA LYS A 42 18.38 -10.02 -19.43
C LYS A 42 17.99 -10.37 -20.86
N SER A 43 17.04 -11.29 -21.05
CA SER A 43 16.63 -11.74 -22.40
C SER A 43 15.96 -10.62 -23.20
N TRP A 44 15.04 -9.87 -22.59
CA TRP A 44 14.34 -8.77 -23.27
C TRP A 44 15.25 -7.59 -23.57
N TRP A 45 16.26 -7.35 -22.74
CA TRP A 45 17.28 -6.33 -23.02
C TRP A 45 18.21 -6.76 -24.15
N GLU A 46 18.61 -8.03 -24.21
CA GLU A 46 19.39 -8.59 -25.31
C GLU A 46 18.60 -8.54 -26.64
N GLU A 47 17.30 -8.86 -26.64
CA GLU A 47 16.40 -8.70 -27.79
C GLU A 47 16.24 -7.23 -28.21
N LEU A 48 16.09 -6.32 -27.24
CA LEU A 48 15.99 -4.89 -27.53
C LEU A 48 17.30 -4.33 -28.07
N LEU A 49 18.46 -4.70 -27.53
CA LEU A 49 19.78 -4.31 -28.05
C LEU A 49 20.03 -4.84 -29.47
N ALA A 50 19.48 -6.01 -29.80
CA ALA A 50 19.52 -6.57 -31.15
C ALA A 50 18.58 -5.83 -32.13
N SER A 51 17.61 -5.05 -31.63
CA SER A 51 16.76 -4.21 -32.47
C SER A 51 17.51 -2.98 -32.96
N ASN A 52 17.56 -2.80 -34.28
CA ASN A 52 18.44 -1.85 -34.95
C ASN A 52 17.93 -0.40 -34.80
N VAL A 53 18.27 0.27 -33.70
CA VAL A 53 18.01 1.71 -33.53
C VAL A 53 19.09 2.48 -34.27
N ASN A 54 18.71 3.20 -35.34
CA ASN A 54 19.65 3.90 -36.22
C ASN A 54 20.45 4.95 -35.41
N PRO A 55 21.78 4.77 -35.23
CA PRO A 55 22.52 5.52 -34.23
C PRO A 55 22.96 6.86 -34.80
N ARG A 56 22.21 7.93 -34.49
CA ARG A 56 22.73 9.30 -34.64
C ARG A 56 23.31 9.85 -33.34
N ASP A 57 22.89 9.32 -32.20
CA ASP A 57 23.33 9.73 -30.86
C ASP A 57 23.10 8.57 -29.85
N ALA A 58 24.04 8.36 -28.92
CA ALA A 58 23.95 7.35 -27.87
C ALA A 58 22.74 7.56 -26.95
N ILE A 59 22.37 8.83 -26.72
CA ILE A 59 21.18 9.20 -25.92
C ILE A 59 19.89 8.78 -26.66
N GLY A 60 19.85 8.94 -27.99
CA GLY A 60 18.71 8.54 -28.81
C GLY A 60 18.51 7.01 -28.83
N VAL A 61 19.61 6.26 -28.90
CA VAL A 61 19.60 4.78 -28.79
C VAL A 61 19.07 4.36 -27.41
N TRP A 62 19.55 5.00 -26.35
CA TRP A 62 19.09 4.73 -24.98
C TRP A 62 17.59 5.01 -24.80
N HIS A 63 17.10 6.17 -25.26
CA HIS A 63 15.66 6.48 -25.22
C HIS A 63 14.81 5.50 -26.04
N GLY A 64 15.33 5.00 -27.17
CA GLY A 64 14.66 3.98 -27.98
C GLY A 64 14.48 2.67 -27.21
N HIS A 65 15.54 2.14 -26.62
CA HIS A 65 15.47 0.90 -25.82
C HIS A 65 14.63 1.08 -24.55
N ASP A 66 14.77 2.21 -23.85
CA ASP A 66 13.98 2.54 -22.67
C ASP A 66 12.48 2.61 -23.00
N SER A 67 12.12 3.27 -24.10
CA SER A 67 10.73 3.32 -24.57
C SER A 67 10.20 1.92 -24.93
N GLY A 68 10.99 1.12 -25.65
CA GLY A 68 10.63 -0.27 -26.01
C GLY A 68 10.41 -1.13 -24.77
N LEU A 69 11.34 -1.08 -23.81
CA LEU A 69 11.23 -1.80 -22.55
C LEU A 69 10.00 -1.37 -21.74
N ARG A 70 9.71 -0.07 -21.65
CA ARG A 70 8.49 0.42 -20.99
C ARG A 70 7.23 -0.13 -21.66
N GLN A 71 7.20 -0.24 -22.98
CA GLN A 71 6.06 -0.80 -23.71
C GLN A 71 5.87 -2.28 -23.39
N VAL A 72 6.95 -3.06 -23.40
CA VAL A 72 6.90 -4.48 -23.04
C VAL A 72 6.46 -4.67 -21.60
N LEU A 73 7.03 -3.91 -20.65
CA LEU A 73 6.65 -3.96 -19.23
C LEU A 73 5.18 -3.58 -19.00
N LYS A 74 4.66 -2.59 -19.73
CA LYS A 74 3.23 -2.24 -19.68
C LYS A 74 2.38 -3.43 -20.11
N GLY A 75 2.69 -4.05 -21.25
CA GLY A 75 1.98 -5.23 -21.75
C GLY A 75 2.05 -6.41 -20.79
N TRP A 76 3.24 -6.70 -20.27
CA TRP A 76 3.46 -7.75 -19.28
C TRP A 76 2.63 -7.52 -18.00
N SER A 77 2.65 -6.31 -17.45
CA SER A 77 1.86 -5.99 -16.25
C SER A 77 0.34 -6.12 -16.49
N ALA A 78 -0.12 -5.80 -17.71
CA ALA A 78 -1.52 -5.98 -18.09
C ALA A 78 -1.89 -7.47 -18.23
N ASN A 79 -0.99 -8.27 -18.80
CA ASN A 79 -1.17 -9.72 -18.91
C ASN A 79 -1.20 -10.40 -17.53
N LEU A 80 -0.27 -10.07 -16.64
CA LEU A 80 -0.28 -10.57 -15.26
C LEU A 80 -1.57 -10.21 -14.53
N GLY A 81 -2.05 -8.97 -14.71
CA GLY A 81 -3.32 -8.53 -14.15
C GLY A 81 -4.53 -9.26 -14.76
N LYS A 82 -4.48 -9.62 -16.04
CA LYS A 82 -5.51 -10.44 -16.70
C LYS A 82 -5.51 -11.86 -16.16
N GLU A 83 -4.34 -12.49 -16.08
CA GLU A 83 -4.17 -13.85 -15.59
C GLU A 83 -4.72 -13.99 -14.15
N ARG A 84 -4.31 -13.09 -13.24
CA ARG A 84 -4.86 -13.06 -11.87
C ARG A 84 -6.39 -12.97 -11.82
N ARG A 85 -7.00 -12.16 -12.70
CA ARG A 85 -8.48 -12.03 -12.77
C ARG A 85 -9.15 -13.30 -13.28
N VAL A 86 -8.55 -13.95 -14.27
CA VAL A 86 -9.05 -15.20 -14.84
C VAL A 86 -8.99 -16.30 -13.78
N THR A 87 -7.82 -16.53 -13.16
CA THR A 87 -7.65 -17.53 -12.09
C THR A 87 -8.62 -17.30 -10.93
N LYS A 88 -8.78 -16.05 -10.49
CA LYS A 88 -9.74 -15.71 -9.43
C LYS A 88 -11.19 -16.02 -9.83
N ALA A 89 -11.57 -15.73 -11.08
CA ALA A 89 -12.91 -16.04 -11.58
C ALA A 89 -13.15 -17.56 -11.68
N GLU A 90 -12.14 -18.32 -12.09
CA GLU A 90 -12.18 -19.78 -12.12
C GLU A 90 -12.36 -20.39 -10.73
N ILE A 91 -11.61 -19.91 -9.73
CA ILE A 91 -11.74 -20.36 -8.33
C ILE A 91 -13.13 -20.05 -7.79
N LEU A 92 -13.65 -18.84 -8.03
CA LEU A 92 -15.00 -18.46 -7.60
C LEU A 92 -16.08 -19.33 -8.26
N ALA A 93 -15.94 -19.65 -9.55
CA ALA A 93 -16.86 -20.52 -10.25
C ALA A 93 -16.83 -21.97 -9.71
N GLN A 94 -15.65 -22.47 -9.33
CA GLN A 94 -15.51 -23.78 -8.70
C GLN A 94 -16.14 -23.82 -7.31
N ILE A 95 -15.91 -22.79 -6.48
CA ILE A 95 -16.56 -22.67 -5.16
C ILE A 95 -18.08 -22.63 -5.33
N GLN A 96 -18.59 -21.81 -6.26
CA GLN A 96 -20.03 -21.72 -6.53
C GLN A 96 -20.63 -23.07 -6.96
N ASN A 97 -19.91 -23.86 -7.76
CA ASN A 97 -20.35 -25.19 -8.14
C ASN A 97 -20.42 -26.13 -6.92
N LEU A 98 -19.40 -26.12 -6.08
CA LEU A 98 -19.37 -26.91 -4.84
C LEU A 98 -20.48 -26.50 -3.87
N ASP A 99 -20.75 -25.20 -3.72
CA ASP A 99 -21.83 -24.69 -2.87
C ASP A 99 -23.21 -25.18 -3.39
N MET A 100 -23.42 -25.20 -4.71
CA MET A 100 -24.65 -25.73 -5.31
C MET A 100 -24.82 -27.23 -5.05
N ILE A 101 -23.75 -28.01 -5.17
CA ILE A 101 -23.78 -29.46 -4.84
C ILE A 101 -24.05 -29.66 -3.35
N ALA A 102 -23.45 -28.83 -2.48
CA ALA A 102 -23.66 -28.87 -1.04
C ALA A 102 -25.12 -28.62 -0.67
N ASP A 103 -25.78 -27.66 -1.32
CA ASP A 103 -27.18 -27.31 -1.08
C ASP A 103 -28.15 -28.42 -1.56
N GLU A 104 -27.83 -29.12 -2.66
CA GLU A 104 -28.70 -30.16 -3.22
C GLU A 104 -28.54 -31.52 -2.53
N GLN A 105 -27.31 -32.00 -2.38
CA GLN A 105 -27.01 -33.39 -2.00
C GLN A 105 -26.11 -33.48 -0.75
N GLY A 106 -25.53 -32.36 -0.31
CA GLY A 106 -24.43 -32.34 0.64
C GLY A 106 -23.10 -32.66 -0.03
N LEU A 107 -22.01 -32.22 0.59
CA LEU A 107 -20.64 -32.57 0.19
C LEU A 107 -20.10 -33.68 1.10
N ASP A 108 -19.30 -34.56 0.51
CA ASP A 108 -18.46 -35.51 1.24
C ASP A 108 -17.23 -34.81 1.84
N GLU A 109 -16.45 -35.56 2.63
CA GLU A 109 -15.26 -35.02 3.31
C GLU A 109 -14.23 -34.48 2.30
N GLU A 110 -14.07 -35.16 1.15
CA GLU A 110 -13.18 -34.73 0.07
C GLU A 110 -13.68 -33.44 -0.61
N GLY A 111 -14.98 -33.31 -0.85
CA GLY A 111 -15.61 -32.11 -1.40
C GLY A 111 -15.44 -30.89 -0.48
N TRP A 112 -15.60 -31.08 0.83
CA TRP A 112 -15.31 -30.02 1.81
C TRP A 112 -13.82 -29.66 1.84
N ALA A 113 -12.92 -30.64 1.82
CA ALA A 113 -11.48 -30.39 1.79
C ALA A 113 -11.07 -29.58 0.55
N LEU A 114 -11.62 -29.90 -0.63
CA LEU A 114 -11.40 -29.15 -1.86
C LEU A 114 -11.93 -27.72 -1.75
N ARG A 115 -13.13 -27.54 -1.19
CA ARG A 115 -13.72 -26.21 -0.98
C ARG A 115 -12.84 -25.32 -0.10
N TYR A 116 -12.36 -25.84 1.04
CA TYR A 116 -11.45 -25.10 1.91
C TYR A 116 -10.12 -24.78 1.24
N HIS A 117 -9.59 -25.68 0.42
CA HIS A 117 -8.37 -25.42 -0.35
C HIS A 117 -8.56 -24.26 -1.35
N LEU A 118 -9.68 -24.23 -2.06
CA LEU A 118 -10.03 -23.15 -2.99
C LEU A 118 -10.24 -21.82 -2.26
N GLU A 119 -10.87 -21.84 -1.08
CA GLU A 119 -11.01 -20.64 -0.24
C GLU A 119 -9.66 -20.09 0.21
N ASP A 120 -8.73 -20.95 0.63
CA ASP A 120 -7.38 -20.51 1.00
C ASP A 120 -6.65 -19.88 -0.19
N GLN A 121 -6.70 -20.49 -1.38
CA GLN A 121 -6.14 -19.90 -2.59
C GLN A 121 -6.75 -18.52 -2.89
N LEU A 122 -8.08 -18.38 -2.72
CA LEU A 122 -8.78 -17.12 -2.94
C LEU A 122 -8.35 -16.05 -1.93
N ILE A 123 -8.19 -16.43 -0.65
CA ILE A 123 -7.68 -15.54 0.40
C ILE A 123 -6.25 -15.07 0.07
N GLN A 124 -5.38 -15.96 -0.42
CA GLN A 124 -4.03 -15.56 -0.85
C GLN A 124 -4.08 -14.53 -1.99
N ILE A 125 -4.93 -14.73 -2.99
CA ILE A 125 -5.12 -13.76 -4.08
C ILE A 125 -5.59 -12.41 -3.56
N PHE A 126 -6.55 -12.39 -2.62
CA PHE A 126 -7.02 -11.14 -2.01
C PHE A 126 -5.95 -10.44 -1.18
N SER A 127 -5.15 -11.19 -0.41
CA SER A 127 -4.02 -10.67 0.37
C SER A 127 -2.98 -10.00 -0.53
N ASP A 128 -2.62 -10.66 -1.61
CA ASP A 128 -1.73 -10.14 -2.65
C ASP A 128 -2.26 -8.86 -3.30
N GLU A 129 -3.56 -8.83 -3.65
CA GLU A 129 -4.22 -7.63 -4.20
C GLU A 129 -4.20 -6.49 -3.19
N GLU A 130 -4.47 -6.77 -1.91
CA GLU A 130 -4.46 -5.77 -0.85
C GLU A 130 -3.05 -5.17 -0.68
N GLU A 131 -2.00 -5.99 -0.60
CA GLU A 131 -0.62 -5.52 -0.50
C GLU A 131 -0.22 -4.69 -1.73
N TYR A 132 -0.57 -5.16 -2.93
CA TYR A 132 -0.34 -4.40 -4.16
C TYR A 132 -0.98 -3.01 -4.12
N TRP A 133 -2.26 -2.90 -3.72
CA TRP A 133 -2.95 -1.62 -3.61
C TRP A 133 -2.40 -0.75 -2.48
N ARG A 134 -2.01 -1.36 -1.35
CA ARG A 134 -1.37 -0.69 -0.22
C ARG A 134 -0.06 -0.03 -0.64
N GLN A 135 0.81 -0.75 -1.34
CA GLN A 135 2.07 -0.22 -1.88
C GLN A 135 1.83 0.94 -2.84
N ARG A 136 0.89 0.78 -3.79
CA ARG A 136 0.54 1.86 -4.73
C ARG A 136 -0.06 3.08 -4.05
N GLY A 137 -0.90 2.87 -3.03
CA GLY A 137 -1.45 3.93 -2.20
C GLY A 137 -0.35 4.72 -1.49
N ARG A 138 0.60 4.03 -0.85
CA ARG A 138 1.78 4.66 -0.20
C ARG A 138 2.63 5.44 -1.18
N LEU A 139 2.94 4.87 -2.34
CA LEU A 139 3.71 5.56 -3.38
C LEU A 139 2.97 6.82 -3.86
N ARG A 140 1.66 6.71 -4.10
CA ARG A 140 0.85 7.85 -4.55
C ARG A 140 0.77 8.95 -3.48
N TRP A 141 0.64 8.59 -2.21
CA TRP A 141 0.73 9.53 -1.10
C TRP A 141 2.10 10.21 -1.04
N THR A 142 3.19 9.47 -1.17
CA THR A 142 4.55 10.04 -1.16
C THR A 142 4.75 11.04 -2.31
N LEU A 143 4.17 10.77 -3.48
CA LEU A 143 4.32 11.62 -4.66
C LEU A 143 3.36 12.83 -4.68
N GLN A 144 2.16 12.71 -4.10
CA GLN A 144 1.06 13.69 -4.29
C GLN A 144 0.47 14.22 -2.98
N GLY A 145 0.83 13.63 -1.84
CA GLY A 145 0.19 13.86 -0.54
C GLY A 145 0.61 15.16 0.13
N ASP A 146 1.85 15.61 -0.04
CA ASP A 146 2.32 16.85 0.59
C ASP A 146 2.05 18.10 -0.25
N ALA A 147 1.71 17.92 -1.53
CA ALA A 147 1.34 19.00 -2.42
C ALA A 147 -0.18 19.22 -2.41
N ASN A 148 -0.62 20.44 -2.72
CA ASN A 148 -2.02 20.83 -2.86
C ASN A 148 -2.67 20.23 -4.12
N THR A 149 -2.73 18.89 -4.17
CA THR A 149 -3.24 18.13 -5.31
C THR A 149 -4.69 17.71 -5.08
N LYS A 150 -5.40 17.39 -6.17
CA LYS A 150 -6.73 16.76 -6.10
C LYS A 150 -6.72 15.47 -5.27
N TYR A 151 -5.60 14.73 -5.27
CA TYR A 151 -5.44 13.50 -4.50
C TYR A 151 -5.37 13.78 -3.00
N PHE A 152 -4.56 14.76 -2.57
CA PHE A 152 -4.50 15.20 -1.18
C PHE A 152 -5.89 15.55 -0.63
N HIS A 153 -6.64 16.39 -1.35
CA HIS A 153 -8.00 16.77 -0.97
C HIS A 153 -8.95 15.58 -0.91
N ALA A 154 -8.86 14.65 -1.86
CA ALA A 154 -9.68 13.44 -1.84
C ALA A 154 -9.41 12.58 -0.59
N VAL A 155 -8.13 12.41 -0.21
CA VAL A 155 -7.74 11.69 1.00
C VAL A 155 -8.18 12.43 2.26
N ALA A 156 -7.96 13.74 2.35
CA ALA A 156 -8.38 14.56 3.49
C ALA A 156 -9.91 14.53 3.68
N ASN A 157 -10.68 14.68 2.60
CA ASN A 157 -12.14 14.58 2.63
C ASN A 157 -12.62 13.17 2.97
N GLY A 158 -11.93 12.14 2.49
CA GLY A 158 -12.17 10.75 2.88
C GLY A 158 -11.97 10.54 4.38
N ARG A 159 -10.86 11.03 4.93
CA ARG A 159 -10.60 11.02 6.38
C ARG A 159 -11.66 11.79 7.14
N ARG A 160 -12.03 12.99 6.69
CA ARG A 160 -13.09 13.81 7.30
C ARG A 160 -14.41 13.06 7.38
N ARG A 161 -14.84 12.40 6.30
CA ARG A 161 -16.08 11.58 6.31
C ARG A 161 -15.99 10.39 7.25
N ARG A 162 -14.86 9.67 7.26
CA ARG A 162 -14.67 8.49 8.13
C ARG A 162 -14.60 8.87 9.61
N CYS A 163 -13.98 10.01 9.92
CA CYS A 163 -13.84 10.52 11.28
C CYS A 163 -15.03 11.40 11.70
N HIS A 164 -16.05 11.56 10.87
CA HIS A 164 -17.23 12.31 11.23
C HIS A 164 -18.13 11.43 12.10
N ILE A 165 -18.33 11.87 13.34
CA ILE A 165 -19.24 11.24 14.29
C ILE A 165 -20.61 11.89 14.08
N SER A 166 -21.53 11.17 13.43
CA SER A 166 -22.88 11.66 13.13
C SER A 166 -23.85 11.54 14.30
N SER A 167 -23.65 10.57 15.19
CA SER A 167 -24.41 10.44 16.42
C SER A 167 -23.59 9.77 17.51
N LEU A 168 -23.94 10.06 18.76
CA LEU A 168 -23.33 9.50 19.95
C LEU A 168 -24.42 8.95 20.87
N LYS A 169 -24.34 7.68 21.24
CA LYS A 169 -25.22 7.09 22.24
C LYS A 169 -24.65 7.31 23.64
N THR A 170 -25.48 7.83 24.53
CA THR A 170 -25.18 8.15 25.92
C THR A 170 -26.22 7.51 26.84
N ASP A 171 -25.98 7.52 28.14
CA ASP A 171 -26.91 6.98 29.14
C ASP A 171 -28.26 7.75 29.18
N GLU A 172 -28.25 9.01 28.74
CA GLU A 172 -29.42 9.90 28.67
C GLU A 172 -30.16 9.83 27.32
N GLY A 173 -29.62 9.08 26.34
CA GLY A 173 -30.20 8.93 25.00
C GLY A 173 -29.19 9.11 23.86
N GLU A 174 -29.69 9.21 22.63
CA GLU A 174 -28.87 9.43 21.43
C GLU A 174 -28.78 10.91 21.08
N ILE A 175 -27.56 11.42 21.00
CA ILE A 175 -27.25 12.80 20.60
C ILE A 175 -26.87 12.79 19.12
N THR A 176 -27.58 13.56 18.30
CA THR A 176 -27.32 13.71 16.86
C THR A 176 -26.82 15.10 16.47
N ASP A 177 -26.96 16.09 17.35
CA ASP A 177 -26.45 17.43 17.11
C ASP A 177 -24.93 17.51 17.31
N GLN A 178 -24.22 18.11 16.36
CA GLN A 178 -22.76 18.14 16.35
C GLN A 178 -22.17 19.01 17.47
N GLN A 179 -22.86 20.09 17.86
CA GLN A 179 -22.39 20.94 18.97
C GLN A 179 -22.55 20.19 20.29
N ALA A 180 -23.71 19.56 20.50
CA ALA A 180 -23.97 18.72 21.66
C ALA A 180 -22.98 17.53 21.77
N ILE A 181 -22.68 16.84 20.66
CA ILE A 181 -21.67 15.77 20.63
C ILE A 181 -20.30 16.31 21.06
N THR A 182 -19.90 17.47 20.54
CA THR A 182 -18.59 18.07 20.85
C THR A 182 -18.50 18.46 22.33
N GLN A 183 -19.57 19.07 22.86
CA GLN A 183 -19.65 19.48 24.27
C GLN A 183 -19.62 18.26 25.20
N HIS A 184 -20.42 17.23 24.90
CA HIS A 184 -20.45 16.00 25.68
C HIS A 184 -19.09 15.29 25.71
N VAL A 185 -18.40 15.19 24.56
CA VAL A 185 -17.04 14.62 24.50
C VAL A 185 -16.05 15.46 25.32
N TYR A 186 -16.14 16.80 25.24
CA TYR A 186 -15.31 17.70 26.02
C TYR A 186 -15.53 17.51 27.52
N ASP A 187 -16.78 17.53 27.98
CA ASP A 187 -17.12 17.40 29.40
C ASP A 187 -16.73 16.02 29.96
N PHE A 188 -16.93 14.95 29.17
CA PHE A 188 -16.48 13.61 29.51
C PHE A 188 -14.96 13.54 29.73
N TYR A 189 -14.16 14.02 28.77
CA TYR A 189 -12.70 14.00 28.91
C TYR A 189 -12.20 14.99 29.97
N ARG A 190 -12.89 16.12 30.16
CA ARG A 190 -12.59 17.05 31.25
C ARG A 190 -12.78 16.39 32.61
N ALA A 191 -13.87 15.65 32.82
CA ALA A 191 -14.11 14.92 34.05
C ALA A 191 -13.14 13.73 34.23
N LEU A 192 -12.82 13.02 33.14
CA LEU A 192 -11.91 11.87 33.16
C LEU A 192 -10.46 12.26 33.47
N MET A 193 -9.99 13.36 32.86
CA MET A 193 -8.61 13.85 33.00
C MET A 193 -8.47 14.86 34.13
N GLY A 194 -9.57 15.44 34.60
CA GLY A 194 -9.61 16.49 35.61
C GLY A 194 -9.90 15.94 36.99
N ALA A 195 -8.86 15.50 37.70
CA ALA A 195 -8.74 15.93 39.09
C ALA A 195 -8.19 17.35 39.05
N GLU A 196 -9.06 18.36 38.99
CA GLU A 196 -8.61 19.74 39.25
C GLU A 196 -8.12 19.75 40.70
N GLU A 197 -6.79 19.71 40.92
CA GLU A 197 -6.24 20.12 42.20
C GLU A 197 -6.77 21.53 42.49
N PRO A 198 -7.33 21.79 43.68
CA PRO A 198 -7.84 23.11 44.00
C PRO A 198 -6.70 24.10 43.78
N LYS A 199 -6.93 25.11 42.93
CA LYS A 199 -5.97 26.19 42.71
C LYS A 199 -5.74 26.89 44.04
N LEU A 200 -4.70 26.48 44.76
CA LEU A 200 -4.33 27.04 46.07
C LEU A 200 -3.94 28.52 45.96
N LEU A 201 -3.55 28.95 44.76
CA LEU A 201 -3.14 30.32 44.45
C LEU A 201 -3.72 30.72 43.09
N SER A 202 -4.40 31.87 43.06
CA SER A 202 -4.77 32.56 41.82
C SER A 202 -4.01 33.88 41.74
N LEU A 203 -3.53 34.21 40.54
CA LEU A 203 -2.94 35.53 40.27
C LEU A 203 -4.06 36.58 40.31
N GLN A 204 -3.85 37.64 41.08
CA GLN A 204 -4.78 38.77 41.08
C GLN A 204 -4.80 39.43 39.70
N GLN A 205 -5.97 39.94 39.32
CA GLN A 205 -6.23 40.52 38.00
C GLN A 205 -5.33 41.74 37.71
N ASP A 206 -4.74 42.32 38.76
CA ASP A 206 -3.85 43.48 38.72
C ASP A 206 -2.38 43.12 38.99
N PHE A 207 -2.03 41.84 38.93
CA PHE A 207 -0.66 41.37 39.21
C PHE A 207 0.39 42.01 38.29
N LEU A 208 0.02 42.30 37.04
CA LEU A 208 0.87 43.04 36.11
C LEU A 208 0.44 44.51 36.09
N ALA A 209 1.38 45.38 36.46
CA ALA A 209 1.24 46.82 36.31
C ALA A 209 0.88 47.17 34.85
N THR A 210 -0.03 48.11 34.69
CA THR A 210 -0.62 48.49 33.40
C THR A 210 0.42 48.90 32.36
N GLU A 211 1.60 49.37 32.81
CA GLU A 211 2.73 49.78 31.98
C GLU A 211 3.43 48.63 31.22
N VAL A 212 3.26 47.39 31.69
CA VAL A 212 3.86 46.19 31.06
C VAL A 212 2.84 45.44 30.20
N ARG A 213 1.57 45.88 30.19
CA ARG A 213 0.55 45.31 29.30
C ARG A 213 0.81 45.84 27.89
N VAL A 214 1.11 44.95 26.96
CA VAL A 214 1.08 45.27 25.54
C VAL A 214 -0.38 45.59 25.20
N THR A 215 -0.68 46.88 25.02
CA THR A 215 -1.96 47.32 24.47
C THR A 215 -1.97 46.98 22.98
N ASP A 216 -3.03 46.33 22.53
CA ASP A 216 -3.33 46.11 21.10
C ASP A 216 -3.42 47.44 20.31
#